data_AF-A0A7Z9YBF8-F1
#
_entry.id   AF-A0A7Z9YBF8-F1
#
_cell.length_a   1.000
_cell.length_b   1.000
_cell.length_c   1.000
_cell.angle_alpha   90.00
_cell.angle_beta   90.00
_cell.angle_gamma   90.00
#
_symmetry.space_group_name_H-M   'P 1'
#
loop_
_entity.id
_entity.type
_entity.pdbx_description
1 polymer ?
#
loop_
_entity_poly.entity_id
_entity_poly.type
_entity_poly.pdbx_seq_one_letter_code
_entity_poly.pdbx_strand_id
1 'polypeptide(L)'
;MAEIGTGKPSWRAMLMSLLLPGSGQFYLRKWGKGILIFIVVLTGILISYINAHHSREYLIYNWSGGRKIMFRPVRYLFYSGIAQAIAAWIWGVVDGWKGRRKIK
;
A
#
# COMPACT_ATOMS: atom_id res chain seq x y z
N MET A 1 -11.12 7.94 27.71
CA MET A 1 -12.55 8.16 27.39
C MET A 1 -12.75 7.92 25.90
N ALA A 2 -13.33 6.78 25.51
CA ALA A 2 -13.53 6.41 24.11
C ALA A 2 -14.87 6.97 23.62
N GLU A 3 -14.83 8.11 22.93
CA GLU A 3 -16.01 8.62 22.21
C GLU A 3 -16.32 7.69 21.03
N ILE A 4 -17.28 6.80 21.25
CA ILE A 4 -17.90 5.96 20.24
C ILE A 4 -18.81 6.90 19.41
N GLY A 5 -18.24 7.52 18.38
CA GLY A 5 -18.97 8.43 17.50
C GLY A 5 -20.22 7.75 16.93
N THR A 6 -21.36 8.42 16.96
CA THR A 6 -22.70 7.93 16.57
C THR A 6 -23.02 8.20 15.08
N GLY A 7 -22.00 8.22 14.21
CA GLY A 7 -22.17 8.54 12.79
C GLY A 7 -22.41 7.33 11.89
N LYS A 8 -23.39 7.41 10.99
CA LYS A 8 -23.64 6.44 9.90
C LYS A 8 -22.35 6.22 9.05
N PRO A 9 -22.12 5.02 8.49
CA PRO A 9 -20.99 4.75 7.61
C PRO A 9 -20.93 5.78 6.48
N SER A 10 -19.73 6.30 6.19
CA SER A 10 -19.56 7.44 5.30
C SER A 10 -19.07 6.98 3.92
N TRP A 11 -20.02 6.69 3.02
CA TRP A 11 -19.72 6.31 1.63
C TRP A 11 -18.84 7.35 0.91
N ARG A 12 -18.94 8.62 1.29
CA ARG A 12 -18.06 9.70 0.77
C ARG A 12 -16.60 9.50 1.16
N ALA A 13 -16.32 9.08 2.40
CA ALA A 13 -14.96 8.79 2.82
C ALA A 13 -14.41 7.56 2.09
N MET A 14 -15.25 6.54 1.85
CA MET A 14 -14.87 5.40 1.02
C MET A 14 -14.47 5.85 -0.40
N LEU A 15 -15.31 6.63 -1.10
CA LEU A 15 -15.01 7.07 -2.46
C LEU A 15 -13.74 7.90 -2.54
N MET A 16 -13.49 8.75 -1.54
CA MET A 16 -12.22 9.48 -1.46
C MET A 16 -11.05 8.50 -1.30
N SER A 17 -11.11 7.56 -0.35
CA SER A 17 -10.08 6.54 -0.19
C SER A 17 -9.90 5.64 -1.42
N LEU A 18 -10.93 5.46 -2.24
CA LEU A 18 -10.85 4.72 -3.51
C LEU A 18 -10.05 5.49 -4.56
N LEU A 19 -10.25 6.80 -4.66
CA LEU A 19 -9.51 7.66 -5.61
C LEU A 19 -8.07 7.88 -5.18
N LEU A 20 -7.84 8.09 -3.88
CA LEU A 20 -6.51 8.39 -3.35
C LEU A 20 -6.32 7.71 -1.98
N PRO A 21 -5.32 6.84 -1.82
CA PRO A 21 -5.11 6.08 -0.60
C PRO A 21 -4.89 7.01 0.60
N GLY A 22 -5.65 6.78 1.68
CA GLY A 22 -5.57 7.59 2.90
C GLY A 22 -6.39 8.89 2.89
N SER A 23 -6.99 9.28 1.76
CA SER A 23 -7.73 10.55 1.68
C SER A 23 -9.09 10.54 2.39
N GLY A 24 -9.79 9.41 2.43
CA GLY A 24 -11.01 9.27 3.23
C GLY A 24 -10.75 9.42 4.74
N GLN A 25 -9.55 9.05 5.20
CA GLN A 25 -9.14 9.26 6.59
C GLN A 25 -8.91 10.74 6.91
N PHE A 26 -8.44 11.55 5.95
CA PHE A 26 -8.38 13.01 6.11
C PHE A 26 -9.78 13.61 6.23
N TYR A 27 -10.75 13.14 5.42
CA TYR A 27 -12.14 13.56 5.51
C TYR A 27 -12.79 13.25 6.88
N LEU A 28 -12.36 12.15 7.49
CA LEU A 28 -12.76 11.71 8.83
C LEU A 28 -11.99 12.40 9.97
N ARG A 29 -11.10 13.35 9.66
CA ARG A 29 -10.16 14.02 10.58
C ARG A 29 -9.24 13.04 11.32
N LYS A 30 -9.02 11.84 10.78
CA LYS A 30 -8.09 10.83 11.29
C LYS A 30 -6.74 10.93 10.58
N TRP A 31 -6.10 12.09 10.71
CA TRP A 31 -4.89 12.45 9.99
C TRP A 31 -3.77 11.41 10.10
N GLY A 32 -3.49 10.91 11.31
CA GLY A 32 -2.45 9.90 11.51
C GLY A 32 -2.69 8.60 10.72
N LYS A 33 -3.93 8.13 10.62
CA LYS A 33 -4.26 6.95 9.81
C LYS A 33 -4.09 7.21 8.31
N GLY A 34 -4.50 8.39 7.85
CA GLY A 34 -4.36 8.78 6.44
C GLY A 34 -2.89 8.82 6.01
N ILE A 35 -2.04 9.47 6.81
CA ILE A 35 -0.59 9.53 6.58
C ILE A 35 0.02 8.13 6.57
N LEU A 36 -0.34 7.27 7.53
CA LEU A 36 0.17 5.90 7.61
C LEU A 36 -0.17 5.11 6.33
N ILE A 37 -1.43 5.11 5.90
CA ILE A 37 -1.87 4.40 4.68
C ILE A 37 -1.11 4.91 3.46
N PHE A 38 -0.97 6.24 3.34
CA PHE A 38 -0.27 6.85 2.22
C PHE A 38 1.20 6.41 2.16
N ILE A 39 1.92 6.44 3.29
CA ILE A 39 3.32 6.00 3.37
C ILE A 39 3.46 4.51 3.04
N VAL A 40 2.57 3.65 3.54
CA VAL A 40 2.62 2.20 3.27
C VAL A 40 2.39 1.89 1.79
N VAL A 41 1.47 2.60 1.14
CA VAL A 41 1.25 2.44 -0.32
C VAL A 41 2.45 2.96 -1.10
N LEU A 42 2.97 4.14 -0.74
CA LEU A 42 4.11 4.75 -1.42
C LEU A 42 5.37 3.89 -1.30
N THR A 43 5.62 3.31 -0.13
CA THR A 43 6.74 2.38 0.10
C THR A 43 6.58 1.08 -0.71
N GLY A 44 5.39 0.49 -0.77
CA GLY A 44 5.13 -0.69 -1.59
C GLY A 44 5.38 -0.44 -3.09
N ILE A 45 4.97 0.73 -3.59
CA ILE A 45 5.24 1.17 -4.96
C ILE A 45 6.75 1.41 -5.17
N LEU A 46 7.42 2.09 -4.24
CA LEU A 46 8.85 2.39 -4.32
C LEU A 46 9.71 1.12 -4.35
N ILE A 47 9.42 0.15 -3.48
CA ILE A 47 10.09 -1.16 -3.47
C ILE A 47 9.91 -1.84 -4.83
N SER A 48 8.67 -1.85 -5.34
CA SER A 48 8.36 -2.46 -6.64
C SER A 48 9.07 -1.74 -7.80
N TYR A 49 9.16 -0.40 -7.75
CA TYR A 49 9.81 0.43 -8.76
C TYR A 49 11.33 0.23 -8.79
N ILE A 50 11.99 0.33 -7.63
CA ILE A 50 13.45 0.09 -7.51
C ILE A 50 13.76 -1.30 -8.02
N ASN A 51 12.98 -2.29 -7.60
CA ASN A 51 13.15 -3.67 -7.99
C ASN A 51 12.94 -3.89 -9.51
N ALA A 52 11.98 -3.19 -10.13
CA ALA A 52 11.78 -3.24 -11.58
C ALA A 52 12.95 -2.60 -12.36
N HIS A 53 13.53 -1.52 -11.84
CA HIS A 53 14.66 -0.84 -12.49
C HIS A 53 15.97 -1.63 -12.35
N HIS A 54 16.27 -2.13 -11.14
CA HIS A 54 17.50 -2.87 -10.85
C HIS A 54 17.52 -4.30 -11.42
N SER A 55 16.36 -4.89 -11.75
CA SER A 55 16.24 -6.19 -12.42
C SER A 55 16.97 -6.29 -13.78
N ARG A 56 17.38 -5.16 -14.36
CA ARG A 56 18.04 -5.13 -15.67
C ARG A 56 19.52 -5.50 -15.61
N GLU A 57 20.19 -5.41 -14.46
CA GLU A 57 21.66 -5.41 -14.42
C GLU A 57 22.30 -6.64 -13.73
N TYR A 58 21.54 -7.47 -13.02
CA TYR A 58 22.09 -8.66 -12.34
C TYR A 58 22.18 -9.88 -13.26
N LEU A 59 23.03 -9.81 -14.26
CA LEU A 59 23.52 -10.98 -15.00
C LEU A 59 24.77 -11.51 -14.30
N ILE A 60 24.59 -12.33 -13.26
CA ILE A 60 25.70 -13.08 -12.68
C ILE A 60 26.00 -14.24 -13.62
N TYR A 61 27.05 -14.11 -14.43
CA TYR A 61 27.58 -15.19 -15.26
C TYR A 61 28.40 -16.10 -14.35
N ASN A 62 27.81 -17.17 -13.81
CA ASN A 62 28.58 -18.22 -13.15
C ASN A 62 28.62 -19.46 -14.04
N TRP A 63 29.83 -19.88 -14.43
CA TRP A 63 30.07 -21.04 -15.28
C TRP A 63 30.18 -22.28 -14.39
N SER A 64 29.05 -22.91 -14.10
CA SER A 64 29.00 -24.18 -13.36
C SER A 64 28.28 -25.23 -14.19
N GLY A 65 29.00 -26.27 -14.62
CA GLY A 65 28.42 -27.50 -15.15
C GLY A 65 27.62 -27.41 -16.47
N GLY A 66 27.86 -26.40 -17.31
CA GLY A 66 27.24 -26.31 -18.64
C GLY A 66 25.77 -25.85 -18.68
N ARG A 67 25.19 -25.40 -17.55
CA ARG A 67 23.86 -24.78 -17.53
C ARG A 67 23.92 -23.36 -16.96
N LYS A 68 23.27 -22.44 -17.66
CA LYS A 68 23.14 -21.03 -17.27
C LYS A 68 22.10 -20.90 -16.16
N ILE A 69 22.53 -20.91 -14.90
CA ILE A 69 21.64 -20.78 -13.74
C ILE A 69 21.28 -19.31 -13.53
N MET A 70 19.98 -18.98 -13.62
CA MET A 70 19.46 -17.61 -13.51
C MET A 70 18.75 -17.44 -12.17
N PHE A 71 19.44 -16.91 -11.15
CA PHE A 71 18.80 -16.56 -9.88
C PHE A 71 18.19 -15.15 -9.99
N ARG A 72 16.86 -15.07 -10.12
CA ARG A 72 16.09 -13.80 -10.14
C ARG A 72 15.30 -13.63 -8.83
N PRO A 73 15.95 -13.30 -7.70
CA PRO A 73 15.26 -13.03 -6.43
C PRO A 73 14.28 -11.85 -6.54
N VAL A 74 14.49 -11.02 -7.57
CA VAL A 74 13.79 -9.79 -7.92
C VAL A 74 12.29 -9.98 -8.22
N ARG A 75 11.82 -11.16 -8.66
CA ARG A 75 10.37 -11.32 -8.98
C ARG A 75 9.47 -11.36 -7.76
N TYR A 76 9.88 -12.06 -6.71
CA TYR A 76 9.06 -12.22 -5.51
C TYR A 76 8.92 -10.91 -4.74
N LEU A 77 9.98 -10.11 -4.67
CA LEU A 77 9.98 -8.80 -4.02
C LEU A 77 9.05 -7.80 -4.72
N PHE A 78 8.96 -7.87 -6.05
CA PHE A 78 8.03 -7.08 -6.85
C PHE A 78 6.58 -7.39 -6.47
N TYR A 79 6.23 -8.68 -6.46
CA TYR A 79 4.87 -9.11 -6.13
C TYR A 79 4.51 -8.79 -4.68
N SER A 80 5.45 -8.91 -3.73
CA SER A 80 5.20 -8.53 -2.34
C SER A 80 4.98 -7.03 -2.14
N GLY A 81 5.72 -6.17 -2.86
CA GLY A 81 5.54 -4.71 -2.80
C GLY A 81 4.18 -4.27 -3.34
N ILE A 82 3.76 -4.85 -4.47
CA ILE A 82 2.43 -4.61 -5.05
C ILE A 82 1.33 -5.13 -4.12
N ALA A 83 1.48 -6.35 -3.59
CA ALA A 83 0.51 -6.95 -2.68
C ALA A 83 0.34 -6.09 -1.42
N GLN A 84 1.43 -5.59 -0.84
CA GLN A 84 1.40 -4.67 0.30
C GLN A 84 0.66 -3.37 -0.03
N ALA A 85 0.95 -2.75 -1.18
CA ALA A 85 0.30 -1.52 -1.60
C ALA A 85 -1.21 -1.71 -1.80
N ILE A 86 -1.61 -2.78 -2.48
CA ILE A 86 -3.03 -3.12 -2.70
C ILE A 86 -3.73 -3.41 -1.36
N ALA A 87 -3.12 -4.21 -0.49
CA ALA A 87 -3.69 -4.55 0.81
C ALA A 87 -3.90 -3.30 1.67
N ALA A 88 -2.91 -2.41 1.74
CA ALA A 88 -3.01 -1.15 2.47
C ALA A 88 -4.09 -0.22 1.88
N TRP A 89 -4.21 -0.18 0.56
CA TRP A 89 -5.23 0.62 -0.12
C TRP A 89 -6.64 0.09 0.17
N ILE A 90 -6.87 -1.21 0.00
CA ILE A 90 -8.16 -1.85 0.33
C ILE A 90 -8.50 -1.62 1.80
N TRP A 91 -7.53 -1.78 2.70
CA TRP A 91 -7.73 -1.51 4.12
C TRP A 91 -8.14 -0.05 4.38
N GLY A 92 -7.53 0.91 3.68
CA GLY A 92 -7.91 2.32 3.75
C GLY A 92 -9.31 2.60 3.22
N VAL A 93 -9.76 1.91 2.17
CA VAL A 93 -11.13 1.99 1.65
C VAL A 93 -12.14 1.46 2.68
N VAL A 94 -11.85 0.31 3.28
CA VAL A 94 -12.70 -0.32 4.30
C VAL A 94 -12.75 0.51 5.60
N ASP A 95 -11.61 1.02 6.07
CA ASP A 95 -11.56 1.91 7.25
C ASP A 95 -12.26 3.25 6.95
N GLY A 96 -12.25 3.73 5.71
CA GLY A 96 -13.03 4.87 5.24
C GLY A 96 -14.54 4.61 5.32
N TRP A 97 -15.01 3.46 4.81
CA TRP A 97 -16.42 3.05 4.88
C TRP A 97 -16.90 2.94 6.32
N LYS A 98 -16.18 2.17 7.14
CA LYS A 98 -16.48 1.94 8.56
C LYS A 98 -16.17 3.17 9.42
N GLY A 99 -15.54 4.17 8.83
CA GLY A 99 -15.05 5.36 9.47
C GLY A 99 -16.17 6.27 9.91
N ARG A 100 -16.20 6.53 11.21
CA ARG A 100 -17.09 7.51 11.84
C ARG A 100 -16.33 8.82 12.02
N ARG A 101 -16.92 9.91 11.55
CA ARG A 101 -16.35 11.26 11.68
C ARG A 101 -16.42 11.66 13.15
N LYS A 102 -15.28 11.93 13.77
CA LYS A 102 -15.26 12.53 15.11
C LYS A 102 -15.54 14.02 14.95
N ILE A 103 -16.70 14.45 15.44
CA ILE A 103 -17.00 15.87 15.62
C ILE A 103 -16.34 16.23 16.95
N LYS A 104 -15.45 17.22 16.91
CA LYS A 104 -14.73 17.75 18.07
C LYS A 104 -15.29 19.13 18.32
#